data_AF-A0A843TAP7-F1
#
_entry.id   AF-A0A843TAP7-F1
#
_cell.length_a   1.000
_cell.length_b   1.000
_cell.length_c   1.000
_cell.angle_alpha   90.00
_cell.angle_beta   90.00
_cell.angle_gamma   90.00
#
_symmetry.space_group_name_H-M   'P 1'
#
loop_
_entity.id
_entity.type
_entity.pdbx_description
1 polymer ?
#
loop_
_entity_poly.entity_id
_entity_poly.type
_entity_poly.pdbx_seq_one_letter_code
_entity_poly.pdbx_strand_id
1 'polypeptide(L)'
;MGGGKPPVLGQEANFDPEVLLAVAPDVEQIYMFQTSVVAPQKQLPVLLEAALNPAHTDGELVHTISISFAECEASWDPADVELANVQLRRAAELGVKVFVSAGDAGSLGSYRVPPETGEVHCVPWPVPHDPPQGVKLAVSFPPTSPWVTAVGGTELAINGRIPESGSRDGGTVTNEVVWNEQATDGKGTWVGAGGLSTIFSVADAPWQEHLGLTGGRHLPDVSALAGSPEYPGGGIGTSGAAPMTAGAMMVVDSYLIGHGVEPPGFLNPVLYELAQTEYER
;
A
#
# COMPACT_ATOMS: atom_id res chain seq x y z
N MET A 1 -2.08 26.23 12.56
CA MET A 1 -3.40 25.73 12.99
C MET A 1 -4.30 25.57 11.77
N GLY A 2 -4.23 24.41 11.10
CA GLY A 2 -5.14 24.05 10.01
C GLY A 2 -6.31 23.23 10.58
N GLY A 3 -7.44 23.89 10.84
CA GLY A 3 -8.65 23.23 11.31
C GLY A 3 -9.37 22.52 10.16
N GLY A 4 -8.95 21.29 9.85
CA GLY A 4 -9.79 20.33 9.13
C GLY A 4 -10.78 19.70 10.10
N LYS A 5 -12.02 19.44 9.68
CA LYS A 5 -12.90 18.55 10.45
C LYS A 5 -12.17 17.21 10.61
N PRO A 6 -12.13 16.62 11.81
CA PRO A 6 -11.66 15.24 11.95
C PRO A 6 -12.48 14.35 11.02
N PRO A 7 -11.86 13.33 10.40
CA PRO A 7 -12.59 12.41 9.53
C PRO A 7 -13.74 11.75 10.28
N VAL A 8 -14.82 11.43 9.57
CA VAL A 8 -15.96 10.73 10.18
C VAL A 8 -15.49 9.38 10.71
N LEU A 9 -15.70 9.12 12.02
CA LEU A 9 -15.36 7.87 12.71
C LEU A 9 -15.82 6.64 11.90
N GLY A 10 -14.92 5.66 11.70
CA GLY A 10 -15.22 4.38 11.02
C GLY A 10 -15.07 4.37 9.49
N GLN A 11 -14.16 5.16 8.94
CA GLN A 11 -13.80 5.20 7.51
C GLN A 11 -12.29 5.09 7.36
N GLU A 12 -11.78 4.82 6.15
CA GLU A 12 -10.35 4.68 5.79
C GLU A 12 -9.44 5.70 6.50
N ALA A 13 -9.86 6.97 6.52
CA ALA A 13 -9.11 8.06 7.15
C ALA A 13 -8.89 7.88 8.68
N ASN A 14 -9.73 7.13 9.40
CA ASN A 14 -9.48 6.79 10.80
C ASN A 14 -8.78 5.44 10.95
N PHE A 15 -9.00 4.53 10.00
CA PHE A 15 -8.42 3.19 10.03
C PHE A 15 -6.89 3.24 9.91
N ASP A 16 -6.36 4.02 8.97
CA ASP A 16 -4.91 4.18 8.76
C ASP A 16 -4.13 4.57 10.04
N PRO A 17 -4.47 5.69 10.72
CA PRO A 17 -3.73 6.08 11.92
C PRO A 17 -3.94 5.12 13.08
N GLU A 18 -5.11 4.47 13.20
CA GLU A 18 -5.37 3.46 14.24
C GLU A 18 -4.46 2.23 14.07
N VAL A 19 -4.35 1.70 12.85
CA VAL A 19 -3.47 0.57 12.55
C VAL A 19 -2.00 0.95 12.73
N LEU A 20 -1.59 2.12 12.24
CA LEU A 20 -0.22 2.61 12.39
C LEU A 20 0.16 2.74 13.88
N LEU A 21 -0.71 3.36 14.71
CA LEU A 21 -0.47 3.55 16.14
C LEU A 21 -0.53 2.22 16.93
N ALA A 22 -1.27 1.22 16.45
CA ALA A 22 -1.26 -0.11 17.07
C ALA A 22 0.11 -0.78 16.97
N VAL A 23 0.88 -0.49 15.91
CA VAL A 23 2.23 -1.02 15.69
C VAL A 23 3.31 -0.09 16.26
N ALA A 24 3.17 1.21 16.05
CA ALA A 24 4.14 2.23 16.43
C ALA A 24 3.49 3.28 17.38
N PRO A 25 3.21 2.90 18.64
CA PRO A 25 2.49 3.77 19.58
C PRO A 25 3.29 5.01 20.01
N ASP A 26 4.61 4.99 19.85
CA ASP A 26 5.52 6.08 20.23
C ASP A 26 5.85 7.04 19.07
N VAL A 27 5.09 6.97 17.97
CA VAL A 27 5.21 7.95 16.87
C VAL A 27 4.94 9.35 17.40
N GLU A 28 5.89 10.26 17.16
CA GLU A 28 5.85 11.62 17.70
C GLU A 28 4.69 12.43 17.11
N GLN A 29 4.49 12.33 15.79
CA GLN A 29 3.53 13.13 15.05
C GLN A 29 2.94 12.35 13.87
N ILE A 30 1.63 12.52 13.67
CA ILE A 30 0.91 12.01 12.50
C ILE A 30 0.26 13.20 11.80
N TYR A 31 0.59 13.37 10.52
CA TYR A 31 0.02 14.38 9.66
C TYR A 31 -0.98 13.74 8.69
N MET A 32 -2.22 14.23 8.72
CA MET A 32 -3.27 13.79 7.82
C MET A 32 -3.53 14.85 6.75
N PHE A 33 -3.22 14.51 5.50
CA PHE A 33 -3.43 15.41 4.36
C PHE A 33 -4.76 15.11 3.68
N GLN A 34 -5.52 16.16 3.39
CA GLN A 34 -6.80 16.08 2.67
C GLN A 34 -6.88 17.20 1.64
N THR A 35 -7.67 16.99 0.60
CA THR A 35 -7.88 17.97 -0.47
C THR A 35 -9.36 18.08 -0.83
N SER A 36 -9.76 19.26 -1.32
CA SER A 36 -11.11 19.52 -1.83
C SER A 36 -11.31 19.11 -3.29
N VAL A 37 -10.24 18.69 -3.98
CA VAL A 37 -10.30 18.17 -5.36
C VAL A 37 -11.18 16.91 -5.38
N VAL A 38 -12.20 16.84 -6.24
CA VAL A 38 -13.18 15.73 -6.24
C VAL A 38 -12.86 14.69 -7.33
N ALA A 39 -11.58 14.33 -7.48
CA ALA A 39 -11.10 13.35 -8.44
C ALA A 39 -9.85 12.65 -7.89
N PRO A 40 -9.94 11.40 -7.38
CA PRO A 40 -8.86 10.73 -6.63
C PRO A 40 -7.50 10.78 -7.33
N GLN A 41 -7.48 10.55 -8.64
CA GLN A 41 -6.27 10.57 -9.47
C GLN A 41 -5.54 11.93 -9.43
N LYS A 42 -6.29 13.02 -9.38
CA LYS A 42 -5.76 14.39 -9.36
C LYS A 42 -5.42 14.87 -7.95
N GLN A 43 -5.87 14.16 -6.92
CA GLN A 43 -5.57 14.48 -5.53
C GLN A 43 -4.14 14.09 -5.18
N LEU A 44 -3.67 12.93 -5.66
CA LEU A 44 -2.41 12.32 -5.21
C LEU A 44 -1.18 13.23 -5.39
N PRO A 45 -0.91 13.85 -6.56
CA PRO A 45 0.27 14.71 -6.71
C PRO A 45 0.26 15.89 -5.73
N VAL A 46 -0.91 16.49 -5.50
CA VAL A 46 -1.07 17.64 -4.60
C VAL A 46 -0.89 17.23 -3.14
N LEU A 47 -1.42 16.06 -2.76
CA LEU A 47 -1.25 15.51 -1.41
C LEU A 47 0.21 15.18 -1.11
N LEU A 48 0.92 14.57 -2.08
CA LEU A 48 2.35 14.29 -1.95
C LEU A 48 3.18 15.56 -1.87
N GLU A 49 2.90 16.56 -2.71
CA GLU A 49 3.57 17.86 -2.64
C GLU A 49 3.40 18.49 -1.25
N ALA A 50 2.18 18.42 -0.69
CA ALA A 50 1.89 18.94 0.63
C ALA A 50 2.62 18.17 1.74
N ALA A 51 2.66 16.84 1.66
CA ALA A 51 3.36 16.00 2.62
C ALA A 51 4.89 16.18 2.61
N LEU A 52 5.45 16.48 1.43
CA LEU A 52 6.90 16.71 1.24
C LEU A 52 7.30 18.18 1.44
N ASN A 53 6.41 19.02 1.98
CA ASN A 53 6.69 20.42 2.27
C ASN A 53 6.74 20.66 3.78
N PRO A 54 7.92 20.92 4.37
CA PRO A 54 8.09 21.22 5.79
C PRO A 54 7.18 22.34 6.32
N ALA A 55 6.72 23.26 5.45
CA ALA A 55 5.76 24.30 5.82
C ALA A 55 4.38 23.75 6.27
N HIS A 56 4.11 22.45 6.06
CA HIS A 56 2.87 21.79 6.45
C HIS A 56 3.07 20.75 7.56
N THR A 57 4.31 20.58 8.01
CA THR A 57 4.75 19.53 8.95
C THR A 57 5.67 20.11 10.02
N ASP A 58 5.20 21.21 10.63
CA ASP A 58 5.86 21.95 11.72
C ASP A 58 7.32 22.34 11.50
N GLY A 59 7.74 22.49 10.23
CA GLY A 59 9.09 22.89 9.84
C GLY A 59 10.04 21.72 9.57
N GLU A 60 9.60 20.48 9.75
CA GLU A 60 10.42 19.27 9.56
C GLU A 60 9.86 18.41 8.42
N LEU A 61 10.71 17.60 7.79
CA LEU A 61 10.27 16.66 6.76
C LEU A 61 9.67 15.40 7.42
N VAL A 62 8.61 14.83 6.82
CA VAL A 62 8.10 13.51 7.25
C VAL A 62 9.09 12.40 6.94
N HIS A 63 9.19 11.40 7.81
CA HIS A 63 10.05 10.23 7.58
C HIS A 63 9.37 9.15 6.73
N THR A 64 8.05 9.03 6.89
CA THR A 64 7.24 7.96 6.28
C THR A 64 5.89 8.52 5.82
N ILE A 65 5.42 8.06 4.67
CA ILE A 65 4.09 8.30 4.12
C ILE A 65 3.40 6.94 3.94
N SER A 66 2.18 6.81 4.43
CA SER A 66 1.31 5.65 4.17
C SER A 66 0.15 6.08 3.28
N ILE A 67 -0.15 5.28 2.26
CA ILE A 67 -1.23 5.52 1.29
C ILE A 67 -2.07 4.25 1.18
N SER A 68 -3.31 4.32 1.62
CA SER A 68 -4.29 3.22 1.58
C SER A 68 -5.29 3.33 0.41
N PHE A 69 -5.09 4.26 -0.52
CA PHE A 69 -5.93 4.41 -1.71
C PHE A 69 -5.16 4.11 -2.99
N ALA A 70 -5.82 3.40 -3.90
CA ALA A 70 -5.31 3.15 -5.23
C ALA A 70 -6.47 2.95 -6.21
N GLU A 71 -6.23 3.25 -7.48
CA GLU A 71 -7.18 2.93 -8.56
C GLU A 71 -6.45 2.15 -9.65
N CYS A 72 -7.18 1.34 -10.39
CA CYS A 72 -6.67 0.55 -11.50
C CYS A 72 -5.83 1.43 -12.45
N GLU A 73 -4.58 1.02 -12.73
CA GLU A 73 -3.60 1.87 -13.42
C GLU A 73 -4.09 2.30 -14.81
N ALA A 74 -4.91 1.48 -15.46
CA ALA A 74 -5.44 1.72 -16.80
C ALA A 74 -6.47 2.86 -16.85
N SER A 75 -7.05 3.29 -15.71
CA SER A 75 -7.96 4.44 -15.67
C SER A 75 -7.25 5.78 -15.47
N TRP A 76 -5.95 5.78 -15.22
CA TRP A 76 -5.22 7.03 -14.96
C TRP A 76 -4.87 7.75 -16.27
N ASP A 77 -4.98 9.08 -16.25
CA ASP A 77 -4.38 9.92 -17.29
C ASP A 77 -2.85 9.83 -17.20
N PRO A 78 -2.12 9.56 -18.30
CA PRO A 78 -0.66 9.47 -18.28
C PRO A 78 0.04 10.70 -17.69
N ALA A 79 -0.53 11.90 -17.84
CA ALA A 79 0.03 13.12 -17.24
C ALA A 79 -0.12 13.13 -15.71
N ASP A 80 -1.24 12.63 -15.18
CA ASP A 80 -1.48 12.53 -13.74
C ASP A 80 -0.56 11.45 -13.12
N VAL A 81 -0.32 10.34 -13.83
CA VAL A 81 0.67 9.32 -13.43
C VAL A 81 2.07 9.92 -13.34
N GLU A 82 2.51 10.66 -14.35
CA GLU A 82 3.84 11.28 -14.36
C GLU A 82 4.00 12.29 -13.21
N LEU A 83 3.00 13.15 -13.00
CA LEU A 83 3.02 14.12 -11.90
C LEU A 83 3.11 13.45 -10.53
N ALA A 84 2.32 12.39 -10.30
CA ALA A 84 2.39 11.63 -9.06
C ALA A 84 3.76 10.95 -8.91
N ASN A 85 4.25 10.30 -9.98
CA ASN A 85 5.51 9.56 -9.96
C ASN A 85 6.73 10.47 -9.73
N VAL A 86 6.71 11.71 -10.22
CA VAL A 86 7.74 12.72 -9.90
C VAL A 86 7.75 13.06 -8.41
N GLN A 87 6.60 13.21 -7.76
CA GLN A 87 6.55 13.46 -6.32
C GLN A 87 6.98 12.24 -5.51
N LEU A 88 6.64 11.03 -5.95
CA LEU A 88 7.09 9.78 -5.32
C LEU A 88 8.61 9.61 -5.44
N ARG A 89 9.20 9.92 -6.61
CA ARG A 89 10.66 9.97 -6.78
C ARG A 89 11.30 11.01 -5.85
N ARG A 90 10.69 12.19 -5.74
CA ARG A 90 11.16 13.24 -4.83
C ARG A 90 11.12 12.76 -3.37
N ALA A 91 10.09 12.01 -2.96
CA ALA A 91 10.04 11.39 -1.63
C ALA A 91 11.26 10.48 -1.40
N ALA A 92 11.53 9.59 -2.36
CA ALA A 92 12.68 8.68 -2.31
C ALA A 92 14.03 9.43 -2.24
N GLU A 93 14.22 10.48 -3.03
CA GLU A 93 15.42 11.33 -3.02
C GLU A 93 15.62 12.08 -1.70
N LEU A 94 14.53 12.44 -1.03
CA LEU A 94 14.53 13.06 0.29
C LEU A 94 14.67 12.04 1.44
N GLY A 95 14.78 10.74 1.12
CA GLY A 95 14.85 9.67 2.12
C GLY A 95 13.52 9.33 2.80
N VAL A 96 12.40 9.84 2.28
CA VAL A 96 11.05 9.56 2.79
C VAL A 96 10.58 8.21 2.29
N LYS A 97 10.21 7.31 3.20
CA LYS A 97 9.64 6.00 2.85
C LYS A 97 8.17 6.16 2.48
N VAL A 98 7.74 5.55 1.38
CA VAL A 98 6.34 5.57 0.95
C VAL A 98 5.82 4.15 0.85
N PHE A 99 4.82 3.82 1.66
CA PHE A 99 4.13 2.53 1.66
C PHE A 99 2.74 2.69 1.06
N VAL A 100 2.39 1.83 0.11
CA VAL A 100 1.14 1.93 -0.63
C VAL A 100 0.40 0.60 -0.64
N SER A 101 -0.89 0.60 -0.34
CA SER A 101 -1.74 -0.59 -0.45
C SER A 101 -1.74 -1.11 -1.90
N ALA A 102 -1.48 -2.40 -2.09
CA ALA A 102 -1.43 -2.99 -3.43
C ALA A 102 -2.83 -3.07 -4.08
N GLY A 103 -3.88 -3.17 -3.27
CA GLY A 103 -5.28 -3.27 -3.67
C GLY A 103 -5.97 -4.54 -3.14
N ASP A 104 -7.30 -4.50 -3.15
CA ASP A 104 -8.15 -5.54 -2.53
C ASP A 104 -8.93 -6.37 -3.57
N ALA A 105 -8.56 -6.24 -4.84
CA ALA A 105 -9.23 -6.85 -6.00
C ALA A 105 -8.46 -8.06 -6.59
N GLY A 106 -7.41 -8.53 -5.91
CA GLY A 106 -6.56 -9.59 -6.42
C GLY A 106 -5.87 -9.20 -7.72
N SER A 107 -5.80 -10.12 -8.67
CA SER A 107 -5.26 -9.86 -10.01
C SER A 107 -6.31 -9.36 -11.02
N LEU A 108 -7.56 -9.21 -10.58
CA LEU A 108 -8.66 -8.73 -11.41
C LEU A 108 -8.73 -7.21 -11.28
N GLY A 109 -8.59 -6.49 -12.40
CA GLY A 109 -8.61 -5.02 -12.31
C GLY A 109 -9.21 -4.29 -13.50
N SER A 110 -9.22 -4.90 -14.70
CA SER A 110 -9.78 -4.23 -15.89
C SER A 110 -10.48 -5.19 -16.83
N TYR A 111 -11.41 -4.69 -17.64
CA TYR A 111 -12.04 -5.42 -18.72
C TYR A 111 -12.03 -4.58 -19.99
N ARG A 112 -11.94 -5.24 -21.14
CA ARG A 112 -12.07 -4.56 -22.42
C ARG A 112 -13.51 -4.65 -22.91
N VAL A 113 -14.10 -3.51 -23.23
CA VAL A 113 -15.37 -3.44 -23.99
C VAL A 113 -15.15 -4.13 -25.35
N PRO A 114 -16.21 -4.64 -26.02
CA PRO A 114 -16.05 -5.41 -27.25
C PRO A 114 -14.99 -4.89 -28.23
N PRO A 115 -14.28 -5.79 -28.94
CA PRO A 115 -13.09 -5.46 -29.72
C PRO A 115 -13.22 -4.23 -30.64
N GLU A 116 -14.43 -3.92 -31.08
CA GLU A 116 -14.78 -2.75 -31.88
C GLU A 116 -14.49 -1.38 -31.24
N THR A 117 -14.62 -1.20 -29.92
CA THR A 117 -14.29 0.09 -29.28
C THR A 117 -12.84 0.13 -28.82
N GLY A 118 -12.31 -1.04 -28.43
CA GLY A 118 -10.98 -1.18 -27.85
C GLY A 118 -10.77 -0.46 -26.52
N GLU A 119 -11.84 -0.01 -25.87
CA GLU A 119 -11.81 0.73 -24.62
C GLU A 119 -11.56 -0.21 -23.43
N VAL A 120 -10.69 0.20 -22.51
CA VAL A 120 -10.38 -0.54 -21.27
C VAL A 120 -11.06 0.18 -20.11
N HIS A 121 -11.85 -0.56 -19.35
CA HIS A 121 -12.54 -0.08 -18.16
C HIS A 121 -12.03 -0.83 -16.94
N CYS A 122 -12.00 -0.18 -15.80
CA CYS A 122 -11.64 -0.85 -14.55
C CYS A 122 -12.86 -1.59 -14.00
N VAL A 123 -12.61 -2.77 -13.42
CA VAL A 123 -13.67 -3.53 -12.75
C VAL A 123 -14.13 -2.72 -11.55
N PRO A 124 -15.43 -2.38 -11.43
CA PRO A 124 -15.94 -1.65 -10.27
C PRO A 124 -15.66 -2.42 -8.98
N TRP A 125 -15.34 -1.69 -7.91
CA TRP A 125 -15.21 -2.27 -6.59
C TRP A 125 -16.56 -2.26 -5.84
N PRO A 126 -16.90 -3.30 -5.05
CA PRO A 126 -16.16 -4.57 -4.92
C PRO A 126 -16.23 -5.41 -6.20
N VAL A 127 -15.19 -6.22 -6.45
CA VAL A 127 -15.12 -7.08 -7.65
C VAL A 127 -16.34 -8.00 -7.66
N PRO A 128 -17.21 -7.97 -8.68
CA PRO A 128 -18.39 -8.82 -8.73
C PRO A 128 -17.99 -10.30 -8.79
N HIS A 129 -18.79 -11.16 -8.15
CA HIS A 129 -18.61 -12.61 -8.21
C HIS A 129 -18.62 -13.14 -9.67
N ASP A 130 -19.48 -12.57 -10.51
CA ASP A 130 -19.54 -12.86 -11.94
C ASP A 130 -19.03 -11.65 -12.71
N PRO A 131 -17.71 -11.56 -12.99
CA PRO A 131 -17.14 -10.37 -13.59
C PRO A 131 -17.53 -10.27 -15.09
N PRO A 132 -17.50 -9.06 -15.68
CA PRO A 132 -17.83 -8.86 -17.09
C PRO A 132 -17.00 -9.74 -18.04
N GLN A 133 -17.50 -9.98 -19.26
CA GLN A 133 -16.70 -10.65 -20.28
C GLN A 133 -15.50 -9.77 -20.69
N GLY A 134 -14.35 -10.40 -20.94
CA GLY A 134 -13.14 -9.69 -21.39
C GLY A 134 -12.29 -9.09 -20.26
N VAL A 135 -12.47 -9.55 -19.02
CA VAL A 135 -11.60 -9.20 -17.88
C VAL A 135 -10.17 -9.65 -18.17
N LYS A 136 -9.24 -8.77 -17.83
CA LYS A 136 -7.80 -8.95 -17.95
C LYS A 136 -7.16 -8.73 -16.58
N LEU A 137 -5.96 -9.29 -16.44
CA LEU A 137 -5.10 -8.98 -15.32
C LEU A 137 -4.80 -7.49 -15.31
N ALA A 138 -4.91 -6.87 -14.14
CA ALA A 138 -4.56 -5.48 -13.95
C ALA A 138 -4.17 -5.24 -12.49
N VAL A 139 -3.47 -4.14 -12.30
CA VAL A 139 -2.93 -3.68 -11.03
C VAL A 139 -3.30 -2.22 -10.84
N SER A 140 -3.08 -1.69 -9.64
CA SER A 140 -3.45 -0.32 -9.29
C SER A 140 -2.24 0.62 -9.29
N PHE A 141 -2.49 1.90 -9.53
CA PHE A 141 -1.55 3.00 -9.26
C PHE A 141 -2.07 3.80 -8.04
N PRO A 142 -1.21 4.21 -7.08
CA PRO A 142 0.25 4.30 -7.16
C PRO A 142 1.13 3.09 -6.78
N PRO A 143 0.66 1.92 -6.30
CA PRO A 143 1.59 0.86 -5.86
C PRO A 143 2.47 0.31 -6.99
N THR A 144 2.10 0.50 -8.26
CA THR A 144 2.94 0.17 -9.42
C THR A 144 4.13 1.10 -9.63
N SER A 145 4.16 2.29 -9.00
CA SER A 145 5.33 3.17 -9.06
C SER A 145 6.58 2.44 -8.56
N PRO A 146 7.75 2.61 -9.20
CA PRO A 146 9.00 2.06 -8.69
C PRO A 146 9.48 2.81 -7.44
N TRP A 147 8.94 3.97 -7.09
CA TRP A 147 9.41 4.80 -5.97
C TRP A 147 8.64 4.59 -4.67
N VAL A 148 7.87 3.50 -4.58
CA VAL A 148 7.09 3.14 -3.40
C VAL A 148 7.30 1.67 -3.05
N THR A 149 7.11 1.34 -1.79
CA THR A 149 6.97 -0.05 -1.33
C THR A 149 5.50 -0.43 -1.40
N ALA A 150 5.14 -1.26 -2.38
CA ALA A 150 3.79 -1.80 -2.53
C ALA A 150 3.55 -2.93 -1.51
N VAL A 151 2.45 -2.81 -0.75
CA VAL A 151 2.13 -3.72 0.35
C VAL A 151 0.89 -4.54 0.00
N GLY A 152 1.09 -5.84 -0.20
CA GLY A 152 0.05 -6.83 -0.44
C GLY A 152 -0.59 -7.35 0.84
N GLY A 153 -1.50 -8.32 0.68
CA GLY A 153 -2.33 -8.82 1.76
C GLY A 153 -2.13 -10.29 2.09
N THR A 154 -2.04 -10.60 3.37
CA THR A 154 -2.00 -11.96 3.92
C THR A 154 -3.09 -12.20 4.97
N GLU A 155 -3.35 -13.47 5.24
CA GLU A 155 -4.11 -13.97 6.39
C GLU A 155 -3.19 -14.77 7.30
N LEU A 156 -3.40 -14.64 8.61
CA LEU A 156 -2.65 -15.36 9.63
C LEU A 156 -3.50 -16.47 10.24
N ALA A 157 -2.97 -17.70 10.19
CA ALA A 157 -3.47 -18.78 11.03
C ALA A 157 -2.88 -18.62 12.43
N ILE A 158 -3.74 -18.57 13.44
CA ILE A 158 -3.33 -18.42 14.85
C ILE A 158 -3.74 -19.66 15.63
N ASN A 159 -2.80 -20.26 16.35
CA ASN A 159 -3.09 -21.29 17.34
C ASN A 159 -3.24 -20.66 18.74
N GLY A 160 -4.37 -20.88 19.38
CA GLY A 160 -4.72 -20.28 20.67
C GLY A 160 -5.78 -19.19 20.53
N ARG A 161 -5.80 -18.23 21.46
CA ARG A 161 -6.79 -17.15 21.45
C ARG A 161 -6.25 -15.92 20.71
N ILE A 162 -7.10 -15.27 19.93
CA ILE A 162 -6.86 -13.87 19.56
C ILE A 162 -7.14 -13.06 20.83
N PRO A 163 -6.15 -12.33 21.38
CA PRO A 163 -6.36 -11.55 22.59
C PRO A 163 -7.32 -10.38 22.31
N GLU A 164 -8.04 -9.94 23.34
CA GLU A 164 -8.67 -8.62 23.29
C GLU A 164 -7.60 -7.54 23.09
N SER A 165 -7.96 -6.46 22.38
CA SER A 165 -7.04 -5.37 22.04
C SER A 165 -6.24 -4.90 23.26
N GLY A 166 -4.91 -4.87 23.13
CA GLY A 166 -3.97 -4.43 24.18
C GLY A 166 -3.44 -5.53 25.11
N SER A 167 -3.88 -6.79 25.00
CA SER A 167 -3.28 -7.90 25.75
C SER A 167 -2.04 -8.49 25.04
N ARG A 168 -0.95 -8.69 25.81
CA ARG A 168 0.31 -9.28 25.32
C ARG A 168 0.25 -10.81 25.23
N ASP A 169 -0.75 -11.44 25.84
CA ASP A 169 -0.90 -12.89 25.90
C ASP A 169 -1.88 -13.38 24.80
N GLY A 170 -1.36 -13.45 23.58
CA GLY A 170 -2.05 -13.97 22.40
C GLY A 170 -1.60 -15.37 21.98
N GLY A 171 -2.35 -15.96 21.05
CA GLY A 171 -1.95 -17.18 20.35
C GLY A 171 -0.71 -16.98 19.48
N THR A 172 -0.15 -18.08 19.00
CA THR A 172 1.02 -18.06 18.13
C THR A 172 0.58 -18.07 16.67
N VAL A 173 1.17 -17.21 15.84
CA VAL A 173 1.05 -17.31 14.37
C VAL A 173 1.68 -18.63 13.92
N THR A 174 0.88 -19.51 13.32
CA THR A 174 1.34 -20.82 12.83
C THR A 174 1.53 -20.85 11.33
N ASN A 175 0.82 -19.99 10.60
CA ASN A 175 0.96 -19.87 9.16
C ASN A 175 0.58 -18.46 8.70
N GLU A 176 1.11 -18.07 7.57
CA GLU A 176 0.73 -16.87 6.84
C GLU A 176 0.46 -17.28 5.39
N VAL A 177 -0.74 -16.96 4.90
CA VAL A 177 -1.21 -17.34 3.56
C VAL A 177 -1.69 -16.11 2.81
N VAL A 178 -1.83 -16.24 1.49
CA VAL A 178 -2.41 -15.17 0.66
C VAL A 178 -3.82 -14.84 1.14
N TRP A 179 -4.10 -13.56 1.38
CA TRP A 179 -5.46 -13.11 1.67
C TRP A 179 -6.35 -13.29 0.44
N ASN A 180 -7.37 -14.14 0.55
CA ASN A 180 -8.27 -14.47 -0.55
C ASN A 180 -9.61 -14.95 -0.01
N GLU A 181 -10.47 -13.98 0.30
CA GLU A 181 -11.79 -14.22 0.88
C GLU A 181 -12.88 -13.91 -0.14
N GLN A 182 -13.81 -14.84 -0.31
CA GLN A 182 -15.08 -14.52 -0.96
C GLN A 182 -16.02 -13.89 0.05
N ALA A 183 -16.70 -12.81 -0.34
CA ALA A 183 -17.77 -12.23 0.45
C ALA A 183 -18.81 -13.30 0.77
N THR A 184 -19.21 -13.39 2.05
CA THR A 184 -20.16 -14.40 2.54
C THR A 184 -21.56 -14.28 1.92
N ASP A 185 -21.89 -13.11 1.34
CA ASP A 185 -23.13 -12.88 0.61
C ASP A 185 -23.03 -13.20 -0.90
N GLY A 186 -21.87 -13.68 -1.36
CA GLY A 186 -21.59 -14.02 -2.75
C GLY A 186 -21.49 -12.81 -3.68
N LYS A 187 -21.35 -11.58 -3.16
CA LYS A 187 -21.38 -10.35 -3.97
C LYS A 187 -20.02 -9.73 -4.26
N GLY A 188 -18.94 -10.32 -3.79
CA GLY A 188 -17.62 -9.96 -4.29
C GLY A 188 -16.46 -10.78 -3.75
N THR A 189 -15.27 -10.50 -4.24
CA THR A 189 -14.02 -11.14 -3.80
C THR A 189 -13.08 -10.08 -3.22
N TRP A 190 -12.48 -10.39 -2.07
CA TRP A 190 -11.58 -9.54 -1.29
C TRP A 190 -10.23 -10.23 -1.21
N VAL A 191 -9.28 -9.76 -2.02
CA VAL A 191 -8.03 -10.51 -2.28
C VAL A 191 -6.89 -9.52 -2.33
N GLY A 192 -5.78 -9.86 -1.67
CA GLY A 192 -4.55 -9.09 -1.78
C GLY A 192 -4.10 -9.00 -3.24
N ALA A 193 -3.99 -7.80 -3.78
CA ALA A 193 -3.65 -7.58 -5.18
C ALA A 193 -2.17 -7.82 -5.46
N GLY A 194 -1.89 -8.26 -6.69
CA GLY A 194 -0.54 -8.50 -7.19
C GLY A 194 -0.54 -8.74 -8.69
N GLY A 195 0.58 -8.45 -9.33
CA GLY A 195 0.70 -8.55 -10.78
C GLY A 195 1.85 -7.72 -11.35
N LEU A 196 1.72 -7.37 -12.63
CA LEU A 196 2.70 -6.61 -13.40
C LEU A 196 2.09 -5.29 -13.84
N SER A 197 2.80 -4.19 -13.64
CA SER A 197 2.43 -2.92 -14.23
C SER A 197 2.52 -2.96 -15.76
N THR A 198 1.60 -2.28 -16.43
CA THR A 198 1.64 -1.98 -17.86
C THR A 198 2.20 -0.60 -18.17
N ILE A 199 2.43 0.22 -17.13
CA ILE A 199 2.98 1.57 -17.22
C ILE A 199 4.49 1.55 -16.92
N PHE A 200 4.88 0.94 -15.81
CA PHE A 200 6.27 0.85 -15.37
C PHE A 200 6.84 -0.52 -15.68
N SER A 201 8.10 -0.55 -16.08
CA SER A 201 8.84 -1.76 -16.40
C SER A 201 9.80 -2.14 -15.27
N VAL A 202 10.34 -3.35 -15.35
CA VAL A 202 11.42 -3.77 -14.46
C VAL A 202 12.67 -2.88 -14.60
N ALA A 203 12.91 -2.26 -15.77
CA ALA A 203 14.03 -1.33 -15.96
C ALA A 203 13.88 -0.03 -15.13
N ASP A 204 12.65 0.32 -14.74
CA ASP A 204 12.38 1.43 -13.84
C ASP A 204 12.59 1.05 -12.36
N ALA A 205 12.70 -0.25 -12.06
CA ALA A 205 12.91 -0.83 -10.74
C ALA A 205 14.10 -1.82 -10.75
N PRO A 206 15.34 -1.35 -10.98
CA PRO A 206 16.50 -2.21 -11.26
C PRO A 206 16.83 -3.23 -10.16
N TRP A 207 16.39 -3.01 -8.91
CA TRP A 207 16.51 -4.01 -7.85
C TRP A 207 15.69 -5.28 -8.12
N GLN A 208 14.63 -5.22 -8.91
CA GLN A 208 13.86 -6.38 -9.37
C GLN A 208 14.59 -7.17 -10.48
N GLU A 209 15.40 -6.50 -11.31
CA GLU A 209 16.20 -7.17 -12.36
C GLU A 209 17.15 -8.20 -11.77
N HIS A 210 17.73 -7.89 -10.60
CA HIS A 210 18.67 -8.79 -9.94
C HIS A 210 18.01 -10.11 -9.47
N LEU A 211 16.67 -10.18 -9.38
CA LEU A 211 15.94 -11.42 -9.15
C LEU A 211 15.60 -12.20 -10.43
N GLY A 212 16.08 -11.74 -11.60
CA GLY A 212 15.75 -12.34 -12.91
C GLY A 212 14.33 -12.06 -13.39
N LEU A 213 13.64 -11.09 -12.78
CA LEU A 213 12.31 -10.66 -13.18
C LEU A 213 12.38 -9.88 -14.50
N THR A 214 11.33 -10.00 -15.33
CA THR A 214 11.24 -9.32 -16.63
C THR A 214 9.83 -8.78 -16.87
N GLY A 215 9.68 -7.88 -17.85
CA GLY A 215 8.41 -7.28 -18.23
C GLY A 215 8.07 -6.01 -17.43
N GLY A 216 6.83 -5.93 -16.95
CA GLY A 216 6.34 -4.84 -16.11
C GLY A 216 6.90 -4.90 -14.68
N ARG A 217 6.91 -3.77 -13.96
CA ARG A 217 7.25 -3.72 -12.51
C ARG A 217 6.33 -4.68 -11.74
N HIS A 218 6.92 -5.61 -11.01
CA HIS A 218 6.20 -6.66 -10.25
C HIS A 218 5.72 -6.10 -8.92
N LEU A 219 4.51 -6.40 -8.47
CA LEU A 219 4.02 -6.03 -7.13
C LEU A 219 3.19 -7.17 -6.53
N PRO A 220 3.04 -7.25 -5.19
CA PRO A 220 3.62 -6.33 -4.18
C PRO A 220 5.13 -6.53 -3.97
N ASP A 221 5.77 -5.59 -3.27
CA ASP A 221 7.17 -5.74 -2.80
C ASP A 221 7.23 -6.57 -1.51
N VAL A 222 6.25 -6.35 -0.62
CA VAL A 222 6.07 -7.07 0.65
C VAL A 222 4.59 -7.29 0.89
N SER A 223 4.22 -8.19 1.81
CA SER A 223 2.83 -8.37 2.22
C SER A 223 2.71 -8.31 3.74
N ALA A 224 1.56 -7.87 4.24
CA ALA A 224 1.21 -7.88 5.65
C ALA A 224 -0.27 -8.23 5.82
N LEU A 225 -0.69 -8.38 7.08
CA LEU A 225 -2.06 -8.76 7.45
C LEU A 225 -3.09 -7.90 6.74
N ALA A 226 -4.02 -8.54 6.03
CA ALA A 226 -5.11 -7.88 5.32
C ALA A 226 -6.43 -8.64 5.47
N GLY A 227 -6.42 -9.90 5.89
CA GLY A 227 -7.64 -10.64 6.19
C GLY A 227 -7.73 -10.97 7.67
N SER A 228 -7.99 -12.24 7.96
CA SER A 228 -8.06 -12.76 9.33
C SER A 228 -6.68 -12.87 10.01
N PRO A 229 -6.55 -12.54 11.31
CA PRO A 229 -7.58 -11.90 12.14
C PRO A 229 -7.81 -10.45 11.72
N GLU A 230 -9.04 -9.96 11.85
CA GLU A 230 -9.35 -8.55 11.59
C GLU A 230 -8.58 -7.62 12.53
N TYR A 231 -8.31 -6.40 12.05
CA TYR A 231 -7.74 -5.35 12.87
C TYR A 231 -8.70 -4.91 14.00
N PRO A 232 -8.18 -4.38 15.12
CA PRO A 232 -9.02 -3.81 16.17
C PRO A 232 -10.01 -2.78 15.57
N GLY A 233 -11.31 -2.99 15.78
CA GLY A 233 -12.36 -2.15 15.18
C GLY A 233 -13.06 -2.77 13.95
N GLY A 234 -12.60 -3.92 13.46
CA GLY A 234 -13.28 -4.73 12.43
C GLY A 234 -12.90 -4.38 10.99
N GLY A 235 -11.64 -3.99 10.76
CA GLY A 235 -11.12 -3.67 9.44
C GLY A 235 -10.31 -4.81 8.80
N ILE A 236 -10.39 -4.93 7.48
CA ILE A 236 -9.61 -5.81 6.61
C ILE A 236 -9.19 -5.00 5.37
N GLY A 237 -8.24 -5.49 4.58
CA GLY A 237 -7.75 -4.84 3.38
C GLY A 237 -6.24 -4.65 3.38
N THR A 238 -5.68 -4.52 2.18
CA THR A 238 -4.32 -3.99 2.00
C THR A 238 -4.22 -2.53 2.47
N SER A 239 -5.36 -1.84 2.59
CA SER A 239 -5.52 -0.59 3.34
C SER A 239 -5.00 -0.68 4.77
N GLY A 240 -5.14 -1.82 5.47
CA GLY A 240 -4.54 -2.01 6.80
C GLY A 240 -3.08 -2.47 6.73
N ALA A 241 -2.73 -3.26 5.72
CA ALA A 241 -1.38 -3.78 5.53
C ALA A 241 -0.33 -2.67 5.33
N ALA A 242 -0.66 -1.63 4.55
CA ALA A 242 0.22 -0.49 4.29
C ALA A 242 0.61 0.30 5.56
N PRO A 243 -0.33 0.83 6.38
CA PRO A 243 -0.01 1.51 7.63
C PRO A 243 0.62 0.58 8.67
N MET A 244 0.26 -0.71 8.69
CA MET A 244 0.92 -1.70 9.54
C MET A 244 2.42 -1.81 9.21
N THR A 245 2.74 -1.91 7.92
CA THR A 245 4.13 -1.98 7.43
C THR A 245 4.88 -0.68 7.67
N ALA A 246 4.23 0.47 7.44
CA ALA A 246 4.78 1.79 7.75
C ALA A 246 5.15 1.91 9.23
N GLY A 247 4.23 1.55 10.14
CA GLY A 247 4.48 1.54 11.58
C GLY A 247 5.63 0.61 11.97
N ALA A 248 5.66 -0.61 11.43
CA ALA A 248 6.75 -1.56 11.68
C ALA A 248 8.11 -0.98 11.27
N MET A 249 8.20 -0.32 10.11
CA MET A 249 9.43 0.31 9.65
C MET A 249 9.84 1.49 10.53
N MET A 250 8.90 2.29 11.03
CA MET A 250 9.20 3.38 11.98
C MET A 250 9.81 2.86 13.29
N VAL A 251 9.34 1.71 13.78
CA VAL A 251 9.94 1.04 14.95
C VAL A 251 11.37 0.58 14.65
N VAL A 252 11.61 -0.01 13.47
CA VAL A 252 12.95 -0.41 13.05
C VAL A 252 13.87 0.80 12.88
N ASP A 253 13.41 1.87 12.24
CA ASP A 253 14.17 3.12 12.09
C ASP A 253 14.56 3.69 13.45
N SER A 254 13.61 3.75 14.39
CA SER A 254 13.87 4.22 15.76
C SER A 254 14.92 3.36 16.46
N TYR A 255 14.89 2.04 16.27
CA TYR A 255 15.90 1.13 16.79
C TYR A 255 17.28 1.41 16.18
N LEU A 256 17.38 1.57 14.85
CA LEU A 256 18.64 1.86 14.16
C LEU A 256 19.24 3.19 14.63
N ILE A 257 18.44 4.25 14.70
CA ILE A 257 18.86 5.57 15.20
C ILE A 257 19.40 5.45 16.64
N GLY A 258 18.69 4.73 17.50
CA GLY A 258 19.11 4.49 18.89
C GLY A 258 20.45 3.76 19.02
N HIS A 259 20.88 3.06 17.98
CA HIS A 259 22.16 2.35 17.91
C HIS A 259 23.21 3.07 17.04
N GLY A 260 22.94 4.32 16.62
CA GLY A 260 23.86 5.11 15.80
C GLY A 260 23.99 4.61 14.35
N VAL A 261 22.99 3.87 13.87
CA VAL A 261 22.89 3.41 12.48
C VAL A 261 21.89 4.30 11.76
N GLU A 262 22.30 4.87 10.63
CA GLU A 262 21.41 5.65 9.78
C GLU A 262 20.35 4.71 9.15
N PRO A 263 19.05 4.99 9.32
CA PRO A 263 18.02 4.21 8.67
C PRO A 263 18.13 4.30 7.14
N PRO A 264 17.77 3.24 6.40
CA PRO A 264 17.68 3.36 4.95
C PRO A 264 16.62 4.41 4.60
N GLY A 265 16.86 5.17 3.53
CA GLY A 265 15.82 6.02 2.91
C GLY A 265 14.82 5.15 2.15
N PHE A 266 14.73 5.35 0.85
CA PHE A 266 13.90 4.50 -0.02
C PHE A 266 14.24 3.01 0.12
N LEU A 267 13.22 2.19 0.42
CA LEU A 267 13.39 0.89 1.06
C LEU A 267 13.58 -0.27 0.08
N ASN A 268 13.01 -0.22 -1.12
CA ASN A 268 12.97 -1.39 -2.02
C ASN A 268 14.36 -1.95 -2.39
N PRO A 269 15.39 -1.15 -2.71
CA PRO A 269 16.71 -1.71 -3.02
C PRO A 269 17.25 -2.60 -1.88
N VAL A 270 17.07 -2.16 -0.63
CA VAL A 270 17.50 -2.90 0.57
C VAL A 270 16.70 -4.19 0.74
N LEU A 271 15.37 -4.14 0.57
CA LEU A 271 14.52 -5.33 0.70
C LEU A 271 14.89 -6.41 -0.31
N TYR A 272 15.13 -6.02 -1.56
CA TYR A 272 15.47 -6.95 -2.62
C TYR A 272 16.88 -7.52 -2.47
N GLU A 273 17.84 -6.74 -1.98
CA GLU A 273 19.17 -7.24 -1.61
C GLU A 273 19.08 -8.27 -0.48
N LEU A 274 18.31 -7.98 0.59
CA LEU A 274 18.11 -8.92 1.69
C LEU A 274 17.44 -10.21 1.22
N ALA A 275 16.42 -10.12 0.37
CA ALA A 275 15.72 -11.28 -0.18
C ALA A 275 16.67 -12.21 -0.93
N GLN A 276 17.65 -11.68 -1.66
CA GLN A 276 18.68 -12.50 -2.32
C GLN A 276 19.55 -13.25 -1.31
N THR A 277 20.02 -12.56 -0.26
CA THR A 277 20.91 -13.18 0.74
C THR A 277 20.26 -14.33 1.51
N GLU A 278 18.94 -14.28 1.70
CA GLU A 278 18.18 -15.37 2.33
C GLU A 278 17.83 -16.49 1.33
N TYR A 279 17.64 -16.20 0.04
CA TYR A 279 17.34 -17.22 -0.98
C TYR A 279 18.57 -18.09 -1.33
N GLU A 280 19.78 -17.60 -1.08
CA GLU A 280 21.04 -18.34 -1.28
C GLU A 280 21.45 -19.21 -0.07
N ARG A 281 20.69 -19.20 1.02
CA ARG A 281 20.88 -20.07 2.20
C ARG A 281 20.02 -21.33 2.15
#